data_AF-A0A7S2PCT1-F1
#
_entry.id   AF-A0A7S2PCT1-F1
#
_cell.length_a   1.000
_cell.length_b   1.000
_cell.length_c   1.000
_cell.angle_alpha   90.00
_cell.angle_beta   90.00
_cell.angle_gamma   90.00
#
_symmetry.space_group_name_H-M   'P 1'
#
loop_
_entity.id
_entity.type
_entity.pdbx_description
1 polymer ?
#
loop_
_entity_poly.entity_id
_entity_poly.type
_entity_poly.pdbx_seq_one_letter_code
_entity_poly.pdbx_strand_id
1 'polypeptide(L)'
;MSIDPIHPNVCNNSTWAIGEICVRCGKNAVALRPYARDILDNLIPIIMGNSINGKNGIPGLTENAAATIGRLARVDANFVKDDLPRFLNGWCEGLANIADADERRDAFEGLLLAIQSNPQAIMTASDRAGMISSLILAIVSWHLPRDDENGEGGISSEALFGPYNFVSFPNDAAELGQAFQQLLLEIKSALGPEWDTSLKLPGNVKRLLAESYQIS
;
A
#
# COMPACT_ATOMS: atom_id res chain seq x y z
N MET A 1 19.17 0.28 -15.42
CA MET A 1 19.56 0.70 -14.05
C MET A 1 19.70 -0.59 -13.24
N SER A 2 20.86 -0.87 -12.65
CA SER A 2 21.10 -2.18 -12.03
C SER A 2 20.54 -2.20 -10.62
N ILE A 3 19.30 -2.71 -10.46
CA ILE A 3 18.79 -3.13 -9.16
C ILE A 3 19.38 -4.54 -8.93
N ASP A 4 20.69 -4.57 -8.66
CA ASP A 4 21.45 -5.80 -8.45
C ASP A 4 21.44 -6.17 -6.96
N PRO A 5 20.73 -7.24 -6.55
CA PRO A 5 20.56 -7.64 -5.16
C PRO A 5 21.84 -8.14 -4.47
N ILE A 6 22.98 -8.19 -5.18
CA ILE A 6 24.31 -8.43 -4.59
C ILE A 6 24.70 -7.31 -3.61
N HIS A 7 24.11 -6.11 -3.72
CA HIS A 7 24.40 -4.98 -2.83
C HIS A 7 23.12 -4.40 -2.19
N PRO A 8 22.67 -4.94 -1.05
CA PRO A 8 21.42 -4.57 -0.38
C PRO A 8 21.17 -3.07 -0.21
N ASN A 9 22.17 -2.34 0.29
CA ASN A 9 22.07 -0.90 0.53
C ASN A 9 22.00 -0.11 -0.78
N VAL A 10 22.62 -0.61 -1.85
CA VAL A 10 22.55 0.02 -3.19
C VAL A 10 21.14 -0.14 -3.77
N CYS A 11 20.54 -1.33 -3.64
CA CYS A 11 19.15 -1.55 -4.04
C CYS A 11 18.18 -0.64 -3.28
N ASN A 12 18.34 -0.54 -1.96
CA ASN A 12 17.50 0.30 -1.12
C ASN A 12 17.60 1.77 -1.51
N ASN A 13 18.83 2.30 -1.61
CA ASN A 13 19.08 3.69 -1.99
C ASN A 13 18.65 4.00 -3.43
N SER A 14 18.83 3.06 -4.36
CA SER A 14 18.39 3.23 -5.75
C SER A 14 16.87 3.28 -5.84
N THR A 15 16.18 2.40 -5.09
CA THR A 15 14.71 2.38 -5.03
C THR A 15 14.19 3.72 -4.50
N TRP A 16 14.71 4.17 -3.35
CA TRP A 16 14.34 5.46 -2.77
C TRP A 16 14.61 6.64 -3.73
N ALA A 17 15.78 6.67 -4.37
CA ALA A 17 16.13 7.72 -5.33
C ALA A 17 15.18 7.77 -6.54
N ILE A 18 14.72 6.61 -7.03
CA ILE A 18 13.68 6.56 -8.07
C ILE A 18 12.37 7.17 -7.55
N GLY A 19 11.98 6.86 -6.32
CA GLY A 19 10.82 7.47 -5.66
C GLY A 19 10.91 9.00 -5.63
N GLU A 20 12.06 9.55 -5.25
CA GLU A 20 12.29 11.00 -5.25
C GLU A 20 12.21 11.62 -6.66
N ILE A 21 12.70 10.92 -7.69
CA ILE A 21 12.52 11.37 -9.09
C ILE A 21 11.03 11.45 -9.43
N CYS A 22 10.23 10.45 -9.04
CA CYS A 22 8.78 10.47 -9.24
C CYS A 22 8.11 11.69 -8.56
N VAL A 23 8.51 12.02 -7.34
CA VAL A 23 8.02 13.23 -6.64
C VAL A 23 8.33 14.49 -7.44
N ARG A 24 9.55 14.62 -7.98
CA ARG A 24 9.95 15.79 -8.79
C ARG A 24 9.29 15.84 -10.16
N CYS A 25 8.91 14.71 -10.74
CA CYS A 25 8.13 14.67 -11.97
C CYS A 25 6.70 15.18 -11.74
N GLY A 26 6.13 15.03 -10.53
CA GLY A 26 4.75 15.41 -10.25
C GLY A 26 3.80 14.77 -11.26
N LYS A 27 2.85 15.52 -11.84
CA LYS A 27 1.94 15.03 -12.90
C LYS A 27 2.56 15.02 -14.31
N ASN A 28 3.85 15.30 -14.46
CA ASN A 28 4.53 15.28 -15.75
C ASN A 28 5.15 13.91 -16.04
N ALA A 29 4.36 13.07 -16.72
CA ALA A 29 4.75 11.71 -17.07
C ALA A 29 5.81 11.61 -18.19
N VAL A 30 6.08 12.68 -18.94
CA VAL A 30 6.88 12.62 -20.19
C VAL A 30 8.28 12.07 -19.94
N ALA A 31 8.96 12.53 -18.88
CA ALA A 31 10.32 12.12 -18.57
C ALA A 31 10.42 10.67 -18.05
N LEU A 32 9.38 10.19 -17.36
CA LEU A 32 9.35 8.85 -16.76
C LEU A 32 8.82 7.76 -17.70
N ARG A 33 7.98 8.13 -18.66
CA ARG A 33 7.34 7.19 -19.60
C ARG A 33 8.27 6.14 -20.23
N PRO A 34 9.48 6.48 -20.73
CA PRO A 34 10.37 5.47 -21.32
C PRO A 34 10.97 4.49 -20.30
N TYR A 35 10.94 4.81 -19.01
CA TYR A 35 11.53 4.01 -17.93
C TYR A 35 10.49 3.32 -17.05
N ALA A 36 9.22 3.74 -17.12
CA ALA A 36 8.17 3.29 -16.21
C ALA A 36 8.02 1.76 -16.18
N ARG A 37 8.07 1.10 -17.35
CA ARG A 37 7.99 -0.37 -17.43
C ARG A 37 9.17 -1.03 -16.72
N ASP A 38 10.39 -0.62 -17.05
CA ASP A 38 11.59 -1.18 -16.45
C ASP A 38 11.62 -0.96 -14.93
N ILE A 39 11.21 0.22 -14.46
CA ILE A 39 11.10 0.52 -13.02
C ILE A 39 10.13 -0.48 -12.38
N LEU A 40 8.91 -0.61 -12.92
CA LEU A 40 7.89 -1.48 -12.35
C LEU A 40 8.32 -2.96 -12.36
N ASP A 41 8.92 -3.43 -13.44
CA ASP A 41 9.39 -4.82 -13.57
C ASP A 41 10.47 -5.19 -12.55
N ASN A 42 11.26 -4.21 -12.09
CA ASN A 42 12.23 -4.42 -11.01
C ASN A 42 11.62 -4.32 -9.59
N LEU A 43 10.56 -3.53 -9.41
CA LEU A 43 9.92 -3.35 -8.09
C LEU A 43 8.94 -4.48 -7.74
N ILE A 44 8.22 -5.04 -8.72
CA ILE A 44 7.25 -6.12 -8.50
C ILE A 44 7.89 -7.33 -7.77
N PRO A 45 9.05 -7.86 -8.17
CA PRO A 45 9.68 -8.99 -7.47
C PRO A 45 10.01 -8.70 -6.00
N ILE A 46 10.35 -7.45 -5.67
CA ILE A 46 10.62 -7.01 -4.29
C ILE A 46 9.32 -7.10 -3.46
N ILE A 47 8.24 -6.51 -3.97
CA ILE A 47 6.93 -6.51 -3.31
C ILE A 47 6.36 -7.92 -3.15
N MET A 48 6.57 -8.78 -4.13
CA MET A 48 6.06 -10.15 -4.10
C MET A 48 6.91 -11.10 -3.22
N GLY A 49 7.91 -10.59 -2.48
CA GLY A 49 8.78 -11.42 -1.65
C GLY A 49 9.70 -12.36 -2.45
N ASN A 50 9.81 -12.16 -3.77
CA ASN A 50 10.67 -12.92 -4.66
C ASN A 50 12.09 -12.29 -4.76
N SER A 51 12.43 -11.37 -3.86
CA SER A 51 13.77 -10.79 -3.79
C SER A 51 14.78 -11.85 -3.35
N ILE A 52 15.95 -11.84 -4.00
CA ILE A 52 16.90 -12.95 -4.10
C ILE A 52 17.58 -13.35 -2.77
N ASN A 53 17.31 -12.63 -1.67
CA ASN A 53 18.04 -12.76 -0.39
C ASN A 53 17.33 -13.60 0.70
N GLY A 54 16.66 -14.70 0.32
CA GLY A 54 16.20 -15.72 1.27
C GLY A 54 15.34 -15.19 2.43
N LYS A 55 15.26 -15.96 3.53
CA LYS A 55 14.32 -15.74 4.66
C LYS A 55 14.51 -14.43 5.44
N ASN A 56 15.54 -13.64 5.16
CA ASN A 56 15.83 -12.37 5.81
C ASN A 56 15.95 -11.27 4.74
N GLY A 57 14.80 -10.72 4.32
CA GLY A 57 14.76 -9.62 3.36
C GLY A 57 15.58 -8.40 3.83
N ILE A 58 15.92 -7.51 2.90
CA ILE A 58 16.66 -6.29 3.20
C ILE A 58 15.72 -5.36 3.99
N PRO A 59 16.05 -4.94 5.22
CA PRO A 59 15.19 -4.07 6.02
C PRO A 59 14.82 -2.80 5.25
N GLY A 60 13.55 -2.41 5.29
CA GLY A 60 13.03 -1.22 4.61
C GLY A 60 12.91 -1.32 3.08
N LEU A 61 13.44 -2.36 2.42
CA LEU A 61 13.41 -2.44 0.95
C LEU A 61 11.99 -2.60 0.40
N THR A 62 11.16 -3.42 1.05
CA THR A 62 9.76 -3.61 0.65
C THR A 62 8.94 -2.33 0.83
N GLU A 63 9.18 -1.60 1.93
CA GLU A 63 8.55 -0.30 2.20
C GLU A 63 8.95 0.73 1.14
N ASN A 64 10.25 0.85 0.85
CA ASN A 64 10.76 1.75 -0.19
C ASN A 64 10.22 1.39 -1.57
N ALA A 65 10.13 0.10 -1.90
CA ALA A 65 9.52 -0.34 -3.15
C ALA A 65 8.02 0.03 -3.20
N ALA A 66 7.29 -0.15 -2.10
CA ALA A 66 5.87 0.18 -2.01
C ALA A 66 5.64 1.68 -2.15
N ALA A 67 6.46 2.50 -1.49
CA ALA A 67 6.44 3.95 -1.60
C ALA A 67 6.75 4.41 -3.04
N THR A 68 7.76 3.79 -3.66
CA THR A 68 8.19 4.12 -5.03
C THR A 68 7.11 3.77 -6.06
N ILE A 69 6.45 2.62 -5.94
CA ILE A 69 5.33 2.26 -6.83
C ILE A 69 4.18 3.27 -6.69
N GLY A 70 3.85 3.69 -5.46
CA GLY A 70 2.78 4.67 -5.26
C GLY A 70 3.13 6.04 -5.82
N ARG A 71 4.37 6.50 -5.63
CA ARG A 71 4.88 7.73 -6.26
C ARG A 71 4.88 7.62 -7.79
N LEU A 72 5.22 6.47 -8.36
CA LEU A 72 5.11 6.21 -9.80
C LEU A 72 3.66 6.31 -10.29
N ALA A 73 2.70 5.72 -9.56
CA ALA A 73 1.28 5.78 -9.89
C ALA A 73 0.69 7.20 -9.75
N ARG A 74 1.22 8.05 -8.86
CA ARG A 74 0.85 9.48 -8.79
C ARG A 74 1.29 10.28 -10.01
N VAL A 75 2.39 9.88 -10.64
CA VAL A 75 2.83 10.50 -11.90
C VAL A 75 1.86 10.15 -13.02
N ASP A 76 1.60 8.86 -13.22
CA ASP A 76 0.59 8.35 -14.14
C ASP A 76 0.16 6.94 -13.72
N ALA A 77 -1.10 6.78 -13.30
CA ALA A 77 -1.64 5.49 -12.87
C ALA A 77 -1.61 4.44 -13.99
N ASN A 78 -1.57 4.85 -15.27
CA ASN A 78 -1.46 3.92 -16.39
C ASN A 78 -0.12 3.17 -16.40
N PHE A 79 0.91 3.65 -15.70
CA PHE A 79 2.18 2.93 -15.58
C PHE A 79 2.05 1.61 -14.82
N VAL A 80 1.12 1.51 -13.87
CA VAL A 80 0.94 0.33 -13.02
C VAL A 80 -0.34 -0.45 -13.32
N LYS A 81 -1.25 0.17 -14.09
CA LYS A 81 -2.62 -0.29 -14.33
C LYS A 81 -2.74 -1.76 -14.74
N ASP A 82 -1.95 -2.18 -15.72
CA ASP A 82 -2.08 -3.50 -16.35
C ASP A 82 -1.52 -4.62 -15.45
N ASP A 83 -0.48 -4.33 -14.67
CA ASP A 83 0.12 -5.28 -13.72
C ASP A 83 -0.52 -5.21 -12.32
N LEU A 84 -1.37 -4.21 -12.03
CA LEU A 84 -1.96 -4.00 -10.70
C LEU A 84 -2.52 -5.28 -10.05
N PRO A 85 -3.33 -6.12 -10.75
CA PRO A 85 -3.87 -7.34 -10.15
C PRO A 85 -2.80 -8.33 -9.69
N ARG A 86 -1.59 -8.29 -10.27
CA ARG A 86 -0.49 -9.21 -9.97
C ARG A 86 0.17 -8.93 -8.62
N PHE A 87 0.30 -7.66 -8.24
CA PHE A 87 1.11 -7.26 -7.10
C PHE A 87 0.34 -6.50 -6.00
N LEU A 88 -0.94 -6.15 -6.23
CA LEU A 88 -1.75 -5.36 -5.31
C LEU A 88 -1.77 -5.90 -3.87
N ASN A 89 -1.90 -7.23 -3.69
CA ASN A 89 -1.92 -7.82 -2.35
C ASN A 89 -0.61 -7.57 -1.58
N GLY A 90 0.54 -7.92 -2.18
CA GLY A 90 1.84 -7.66 -1.56
C GLY A 90 2.14 -6.16 -1.42
N TRP A 91 1.58 -5.33 -2.31
CA TRP A 91 1.73 -3.88 -2.19
C TRP A 91 1.03 -3.34 -0.95
N CYS A 92 -0.17 -3.82 -0.64
CA CYS A 92 -0.89 -3.45 0.59
C CYS A 92 -0.08 -3.79 1.84
N GLU A 93 0.60 -4.94 1.86
CA GLU A 93 1.49 -5.32 2.96
C GLU A 93 2.68 -4.35 3.10
N GLY A 94 3.33 -3.99 1.99
CA GLY A 94 4.42 -3.00 1.99
C GLY A 94 3.96 -1.60 2.43
N LEU A 95 2.79 -1.15 1.94
CA LEU A 95 2.20 0.15 2.27
C LEU A 95 1.90 0.29 3.76
N ALA A 96 1.42 -0.78 4.41
CA ALA A 96 1.10 -0.77 5.83
C ALA A 96 2.29 -0.38 6.71
N ASN A 97 3.51 -0.74 6.27
CA ASN A 97 4.76 -0.59 7.02
C ASN A 97 5.54 0.71 6.73
N ILE A 98 5.17 1.51 5.72
CA ILE A 98 5.92 2.74 5.39
C ILE A 98 5.90 3.72 6.58
N ALA A 99 7.04 3.98 7.21
CA ALA A 99 7.15 4.79 8.43
C ALA A 99 7.08 6.30 8.18
N ASP A 100 7.74 6.79 7.13
CA ASP A 100 7.75 8.23 6.79
C ASP A 100 6.36 8.71 6.37
N ALA A 101 5.92 9.84 6.92
CA ALA A 101 4.55 10.32 6.76
C ALA A 101 4.26 10.84 5.33
N ASP A 102 5.25 11.50 4.72
CA ASP A 102 5.11 12.07 3.37
C ASP A 102 5.18 10.97 2.32
N GLU A 103 6.14 10.05 2.45
CA GLU A 103 6.23 8.84 1.61
C GLU A 103 4.95 8.02 1.69
N ARG A 104 4.40 7.83 2.89
CA ARG A 104 3.15 7.09 3.09
C ARG A 104 1.97 7.81 2.44
N ARG A 105 1.82 9.12 2.63
CA ARG A 105 0.75 9.89 1.98
C ARG A 105 0.83 9.77 0.46
N ASP A 106 2.01 9.99 -0.11
CA ASP A 106 2.26 9.82 -1.55
C ASP A 106 1.91 8.40 -2.01
N ALA A 107 2.31 7.39 -1.24
CA ALA A 107 2.13 6.01 -1.65
C ALA A 107 0.65 5.61 -1.71
N PHE A 108 -0.14 6.02 -0.71
CA PHE A 108 -1.57 5.73 -0.64
C PHE A 108 -2.41 6.58 -1.60
N GLU A 109 -2.03 7.83 -1.89
CA GLU A 109 -2.65 8.58 -2.98
C GLU A 109 -2.45 7.87 -4.33
N GLY A 110 -1.24 7.33 -4.57
CA GLY A 110 -0.93 6.52 -5.74
C GLY A 110 -1.76 5.23 -5.82
N LEU A 111 -1.95 4.55 -4.69
CA LEU A 111 -2.82 3.37 -4.60
C LEU A 111 -4.25 3.69 -5.04
N LEU A 112 -4.83 4.80 -4.55
CA LEU A 112 -6.18 5.20 -4.92
C LEU A 112 -6.30 5.47 -6.43
N LEU A 113 -5.34 6.20 -7.01
CA LEU A 113 -5.31 6.47 -8.45
C LEU A 113 -5.17 5.18 -9.26
N ALA A 114 -4.32 4.24 -8.81
CA ALA A 114 -4.14 2.95 -9.45
C ALA A 114 -5.44 2.13 -9.45
N ILE A 115 -6.11 2.01 -8.30
CA ILE A 115 -7.39 1.30 -8.17
C ILE A 115 -8.46 1.97 -9.03
N GLN A 116 -8.56 3.30 -9.04
CA GLN A 116 -9.50 4.02 -9.90
C GLN A 116 -9.26 3.76 -11.39
N SER A 117 -7.99 3.62 -11.80
CA SER A 117 -7.62 3.32 -13.18
C SER A 117 -7.94 1.88 -13.61
N ASN A 118 -7.98 0.95 -12.66
CA ASN A 118 -8.34 -0.46 -12.86
C ASN A 118 -9.06 -1.07 -11.63
N PRO A 119 -10.36 -0.77 -11.44
CA PRO A 119 -11.13 -1.30 -10.32
C PRO A 119 -11.28 -2.83 -10.37
N GLN A 120 -11.15 -3.41 -11.56
CA GLN A 120 -11.23 -4.86 -11.76
C GLN A 120 -10.08 -5.59 -11.07
N ALA A 121 -8.96 -4.94 -10.76
CA ALA A 121 -7.84 -5.55 -10.04
C ALA A 121 -8.25 -6.16 -8.69
N ILE A 122 -9.25 -5.59 -8.01
CA ILE A 122 -9.82 -6.14 -6.78
C ILE A 122 -10.78 -7.30 -7.11
N MET A 123 -11.62 -7.11 -8.12
CA MET A 123 -12.70 -8.05 -8.46
C MET A 123 -12.20 -9.35 -9.08
N THR A 124 -11.11 -9.30 -9.84
CA THR A 124 -10.53 -10.44 -10.55
C THR A 124 -9.38 -11.12 -9.80
N ALA A 125 -9.10 -10.69 -8.56
CA ALA A 125 -8.08 -11.32 -7.73
C ALA A 125 -8.45 -12.78 -7.44
N SER A 126 -7.50 -13.70 -7.62
CA SER A 126 -7.70 -15.14 -7.38
C SER A 126 -8.15 -15.45 -5.95
N ASP A 127 -7.60 -14.70 -4.98
CA ASP A 127 -8.08 -14.64 -3.60
C ASP A 127 -8.64 -13.23 -3.31
N ARG A 128 -9.88 -13.00 -3.75
CA ARG A 128 -10.56 -11.71 -3.59
C ARG A 128 -10.73 -11.32 -2.11
N ALA A 129 -11.06 -12.28 -1.25
CA ALA A 129 -11.27 -12.01 0.17
C ALA A 129 -9.96 -11.67 0.87
N GLY A 130 -8.88 -12.41 0.59
CA GLY A 130 -7.55 -12.12 1.09
C GLY A 130 -7.05 -10.74 0.64
N MET A 131 -7.17 -10.43 -0.65
CA MET A 131 -6.82 -9.10 -1.17
C MET A 131 -7.57 -8.00 -0.40
N ILE A 132 -8.89 -8.08 -0.31
CA ILE A 132 -9.71 -7.04 0.35
C ILE A 132 -9.32 -6.89 1.82
N SER A 133 -9.01 -8.00 2.47
CA SER A 133 -8.50 -7.99 3.85
C SER A 133 -7.17 -7.26 3.95
N SER A 134 -6.21 -7.51 3.05
CA SER A 134 -4.93 -6.81 2.99
C SER A 134 -5.09 -5.31 2.74
N LEU A 135 -6.00 -4.91 1.84
CA LEU A 135 -6.31 -3.51 1.58
C LEU A 135 -6.93 -2.81 2.80
N ILE A 136 -7.87 -3.47 3.47
CA ILE A 136 -8.46 -2.97 4.73
C ILE A 136 -7.38 -2.81 5.80
N LEU A 137 -6.51 -3.80 5.98
CA LEU A 137 -5.42 -3.74 6.95
C LEU A 137 -4.43 -2.60 6.63
N ALA A 138 -4.12 -2.38 5.35
CA ALA A 138 -3.29 -1.25 4.93
C ALA A 138 -3.94 0.10 5.29
N ILE A 139 -5.24 0.28 5.08
CA ILE A 139 -5.95 1.50 5.48
C ILE A 139 -5.99 1.63 7.01
N VAL A 140 -6.34 0.57 7.72
CA VAL A 140 -6.39 0.53 9.19
C VAL A 140 -5.05 0.84 9.83
N SER A 141 -3.93 0.52 9.18
CA SER A 141 -2.60 0.80 9.71
C SER A 141 -2.33 2.30 9.95
N TRP A 142 -3.14 3.21 9.38
CA TRP A 142 -3.08 4.66 9.67
C TRP A 142 -3.56 5.03 11.08
N HIS A 143 -4.23 4.10 11.75
CA HIS A 143 -4.77 4.26 13.09
C HIS A 143 -3.94 3.54 14.16
N LEU A 144 -2.80 2.97 13.77
CA LEU A 144 -1.87 2.34 14.70
C LEU A 144 -0.85 3.40 15.15
N PRO A 145 -0.54 3.52 16.47
CA PRO A 145 0.61 4.26 16.94
C PRO A 145 1.86 3.68 16.28
N ARG A 146 2.71 4.57 15.79
CA ARG A 146 4.04 4.20 15.31
C ARG A 146 4.98 4.53 16.45
N ASP A 147 5.77 3.56 16.89
CA ASP A 147 6.82 3.87 17.84
C ASP A 147 7.89 4.66 17.08
N ASP A 148 8.00 5.95 17.41
CA ASP A 148 8.67 7.00 16.63
C ASP A 148 10.20 6.82 16.48
N GLU A 149 10.81 5.72 16.93
CA GLU A 149 12.27 5.63 17.05
C GLU A 149 12.93 4.46 16.30
N ASN A 150 12.22 3.40 15.90
CA ASN A 150 12.87 2.24 15.27
C ASN A 150 12.21 1.70 13.99
N GLY A 151 11.08 2.24 13.53
CA GLY A 151 10.49 1.89 12.21
C GLY A 151 10.01 0.44 12.03
N GLU A 152 10.30 -0.46 12.95
CA GLU A 152 9.87 -1.87 12.92
C GLU A 152 8.48 -2.02 13.56
N GLY A 153 7.47 -1.45 12.90
CA GLY A 153 6.10 -1.40 13.41
C GLY A 153 5.13 -2.24 12.60
N GLY A 154 5.26 -3.56 12.65
CA GLY A 154 4.21 -4.45 12.14
C GLY A 154 2.90 -4.28 12.92
N ILE A 155 1.77 -4.65 12.32
CA ILE A 155 0.46 -4.63 13.03
C ILE A 155 0.54 -5.60 14.21
N SER A 156 0.55 -5.07 15.45
CA SER A 156 0.63 -5.91 16.65
C SER A 156 -0.61 -6.80 16.78
N SER A 157 -0.43 -8.01 17.35
CA SER A 157 -1.57 -8.90 17.61
C SER A 157 -2.60 -8.27 18.56
N GLU A 158 -2.14 -7.41 19.46
CA GLU A 158 -2.99 -6.61 20.35
C GLU A 158 -3.85 -5.60 19.59
N ALA A 159 -3.34 -4.99 18.52
CA ALA A 159 -4.13 -4.12 17.66
C ALA A 159 -5.31 -4.85 17.02
N LEU A 160 -5.11 -6.12 16.65
CA LEU A 160 -6.14 -6.94 16.01
C LEU A 160 -7.12 -7.58 17.00
N PHE A 161 -6.66 -8.01 18.19
CA PHE A 161 -7.42 -8.88 19.09
C PHE A 161 -7.45 -8.47 20.57
N GLY A 162 -6.74 -7.41 20.97
CA GLY A 162 -6.60 -6.95 22.36
C GLY A 162 -7.34 -5.64 22.69
N PRO A 163 -7.22 -5.12 23.92
CA PRO A 163 -7.75 -3.81 24.31
C PRO A 163 -6.88 -2.70 23.71
N TYR A 164 -7.16 -2.34 22.46
CA TYR A 164 -6.37 -1.39 21.70
C TYR A 164 -7.10 -0.05 21.50
N ASN A 165 -6.36 1.05 21.66
CA ASN A 165 -6.84 2.40 21.39
C ASN A 165 -6.22 2.91 20.09
N PHE A 166 -7.04 2.94 19.05
CA PHE A 166 -6.66 3.48 17.75
C PHE A 166 -6.45 5.00 17.82
N VAL A 167 -5.47 5.50 17.08
CA VAL A 167 -5.30 6.95 16.91
C VAL A 167 -6.27 7.48 15.85
N SER A 168 -6.60 8.76 15.92
CA SER A 168 -7.41 9.42 14.89
C SER A 168 -6.62 9.55 13.59
N PHE A 169 -7.33 9.53 12.45
CA PHE A 169 -6.71 9.78 11.17
C PHE A 169 -6.08 11.19 11.14
N PRO A 170 -4.89 11.39 10.54
CA PRO A 170 -4.23 12.69 10.52
C PRO A 170 -5.09 13.79 9.87
N ASN A 171 -5.27 14.92 10.56
CA ASN A 171 -6.10 16.03 10.09
C ASN A 171 -5.56 16.67 8.81
N ASP A 172 -4.24 16.68 8.62
CA ASP A 172 -3.56 17.22 7.45
C ASP A 172 -3.67 16.32 6.21
N ALA A 173 -4.24 15.12 6.36
CA ALA A 173 -4.54 14.18 5.28
C ALA A 173 -6.05 13.88 5.17
N ALA A 174 -6.94 14.78 5.62
CA ALA A 174 -8.38 14.53 5.68
C ALA A 174 -9.02 14.10 4.34
N GLU A 175 -8.56 14.66 3.21
CA GLU A 175 -9.04 14.27 1.86
C GLU A 175 -8.71 12.81 1.53
N LEU A 176 -7.52 12.34 1.95
CA LEU A 176 -7.11 10.95 1.80
C LEU A 176 -8.00 10.02 2.64
N GLY A 177 -8.32 10.42 3.88
CA GLY A 177 -9.25 9.69 4.75
C GLY A 177 -10.66 9.58 4.16
N GLN A 178 -11.19 10.66 3.55
CA GLN A 178 -12.48 10.62 2.84
C GLN A 178 -12.43 9.69 1.63
N ALA A 179 -11.32 9.70 0.88
CA ALA A 179 -11.16 8.80 -0.26
C ALA A 179 -11.09 7.32 0.15
N PHE A 180 -10.46 7.01 1.29
CA PHE A 180 -10.50 5.65 1.87
C PHE A 180 -11.92 5.24 2.26
N GLN A 181 -12.68 6.14 2.90
CA GLN A 181 -14.07 5.88 3.25
C GLN A 181 -14.89 5.52 2.00
N GLN A 182 -14.75 6.32 0.94
CA GLN A 182 -15.47 6.11 -0.32
C GLN A 182 -15.09 4.77 -0.96
N LEU A 183 -13.80 4.43 -1.04
CA LEU A 183 -13.33 3.16 -1.57
C LEU A 183 -13.89 1.96 -0.79
N LEU A 184 -13.86 2.03 0.55
CA LEU A 184 -14.36 0.94 1.39
C LEU A 184 -15.88 0.77 1.26
N LEU A 185 -16.64 1.86 1.09
CA LEU A 185 -18.08 1.80 0.82
C LEU A 185 -18.38 1.15 -0.53
N GLU A 186 -17.61 1.47 -1.56
CA GLU A 186 -17.73 0.86 -2.90
C GLU A 186 -17.45 -0.64 -2.86
N ILE A 187 -16.37 -1.05 -2.18
CA ILE A 187 -16.02 -2.47 -2.01
C ILE A 187 -17.13 -3.21 -1.26
N LYS A 188 -17.63 -2.63 -0.16
CA LYS A 188 -18.72 -3.21 0.60
C LYS A 188 -19.99 -3.35 -0.23
N SER A 189 -20.35 -2.32 -0.99
CA SER A 189 -21.51 -2.36 -1.88
C SER A 189 -21.35 -3.43 -2.97
N ALA A 190 -20.13 -3.63 -3.48
CA ALA A 190 -19.85 -4.66 -4.48
C ALA A 190 -19.87 -6.09 -3.91
N LEU A 191 -19.42 -6.29 -2.68
CA LEU A 191 -19.46 -7.60 -2.00
C LEU A 191 -20.85 -7.96 -1.46
N GLY A 192 -21.64 -6.97 -1.06
CA GLY A 192 -22.94 -7.20 -0.44
C GLY A 192 -22.82 -8.12 0.80
N PRO A 193 -23.60 -9.21 0.90
CA PRO A 193 -23.55 -10.13 2.04
C PRO A 193 -22.19 -10.82 2.24
N GLU A 194 -21.34 -10.89 1.22
CA GLU A 194 -20.01 -11.48 1.33
C GLU A 194 -19.04 -10.66 2.19
N TRP A 195 -19.35 -9.38 2.44
CA TRP A 195 -18.56 -8.53 3.31
C TRP A 195 -18.34 -9.17 4.69
N ASP A 196 -19.42 -9.69 5.30
CA ASP A 196 -19.33 -10.29 6.64
C ASP A 196 -18.97 -11.77 6.61
N THR A 197 -19.44 -12.52 5.60
CA THR A 197 -19.27 -13.96 5.56
C THR A 197 -17.87 -14.39 5.07
N SER A 198 -17.28 -13.62 4.14
CA SER A 198 -16.00 -13.96 3.50
C SER A 198 -14.79 -13.32 4.18
N LEU A 199 -14.86 -12.04 4.58
CA LEU A 199 -13.67 -11.31 5.04
C LEU A 199 -13.20 -11.65 6.46
N LYS A 200 -14.09 -12.23 7.30
CA LYS A 200 -13.80 -12.63 8.69
C LYS A 200 -12.91 -11.65 9.46
N LEU A 201 -13.18 -10.34 9.31
CA LEU A 201 -12.35 -9.28 9.86
C LEU A 201 -12.30 -9.37 11.41
N PRO A 202 -11.14 -9.11 12.04
CA PRO A 202 -11.01 -9.06 13.49
C PRO A 202 -11.98 -8.05 14.12
N GLY A 203 -12.43 -8.32 15.35
CA GLY A 203 -13.42 -7.47 16.04
C GLY A 203 -12.98 -6.01 16.18
N ASN A 204 -11.69 -5.77 16.45
CA ASN A 204 -11.14 -4.41 16.53
C ASN A 204 -11.14 -3.69 15.19
N VAL A 205 -10.86 -4.40 14.10
CA VAL A 205 -10.92 -3.86 12.74
C VAL A 205 -12.35 -3.46 12.42
N LYS A 206 -13.34 -4.32 12.71
CA LYS A 206 -14.76 -3.97 12.52
C LYS A 206 -15.17 -2.74 13.33
N ARG A 207 -14.76 -2.67 14.60
CA ARG A 207 -15.02 -1.50 15.46
C ARG A 207 -14.43 -0.22 14.87
N LEU A 208 -13.17 -0.26 14.45
CA LEU A 208 -12.51 0.90 13.85
C LEU A 208 -13.19 1.34 12.55
N LEU A 209 -13.56 0.40 11.68
CA LEU A 209 -14.29 0.68 10.44
C LEU A 209 -15.63 1.35 10.72
N ALA A 210 -16.35 0.92 11.76
CA ALA A 210 -17.60 1.55 12.17
C ALA A 210 -17.38 2.97 12.72
N GLU A 211 -16.39 3.16 13.59
CA GLU A 211 -16.15 4.43 14.29
C GLU A 211 -15.50 5.50 13.40
N SER A 212 -14.51 5.13 12.59
CA SER A 212 -13.71 6.07 11.78
C SER A 212 -14.20 6.22 10.35
N TYR A 213 -14.78 5.18 9.78
CA TYR A 213 -15.20 5.15 8.36
C TYR A 213 -16.72 4.99 8.19
N GLN A 214 -17.49 4.83 9.26
CA GLN A 214 -18.95 4.65 9.23
C GLN A 214 -19.37 3.40 8.42
N ILE A 215 -18.60 2.31 8.55
CA ILE A 215 -18.81 1.05 7.84
C ILE A 215 -19.15 -0.06 8.84
N SER A 216 -20.43 -0.47 8.87
CA SER A 216 -20.97 -1.48 9.80
C SER A 216 -21.06 -2.90 9.23
#